data_AF-A0A0K1ETL7-F1
#
_entry.id   AF-A0A0K1ETL7-F1
#
_cell.length_a   1.000
_cell.length_b   1.000
_cell.length_c   1.000
_cell.angle_alpha   90.00
_cell.angle_beta   90.00
_cell.angle_gamma   90.00
#
_symmetry.space_group_name_H-M   'P 1'
#
loop_
_entity.id
_entity.type
_entity.pdbx_description
1 polymer ?
#
loop_
_entity_poly.entity_id
_entity_poly.type
_entity_poly.pdbx_seq_one_letter_code
_entity_poly.pdbx_strand_id
1 'polypeptide(L)'
;MLRALAIAVGFVSLLGIRGDAKAARERQDPAYYVVTAVDVRRCAQPHCGGYFIAKANKRLTECADGAVAASCYVATIDLSRLGLRMDEERALREGNVVFHGVMRPRKDVPRLRNLVVSDAFRAPREGSLSSTLFHVGSNGVQCVTYPCPDTEARIVNTTRTRTLDGVDLSGASGTERDKEAARRALLDERGLLVEGVEKVIPKAGPAGDATVIAARQFFLPVASHDEEDCQEAHQRVDAGDAGSVTEAPLSRCFGGVGDPCGSRGLLPCRPDLTCVGGRPETDIPGVCQP
;
A
#
# COMPACT_ATOMS: atom_id res chain seq x y z
N MET A 1 -24.49 72.58 -35.37
CA MET A 1 -25.71 72.19 -36.11
C MET A 1 -25.64 70.70 -36.41
N LEU A 2 -26.72 69.99 -36.04
CA LEU A 2 -26.98 68.55 -36.16
C LEU A 2 -26.37 67.87 -37.38
N ARG A 3 -25.84 66.64 -37.21
CA ARG A 3 -26.25 65.48 -38.02
C ARG A 3 -26.12 64.18 -37.21
N ALA A 4 -27.27 63.51 -37.09
CA ALA A 4 -27.47 62.20 -36.50
C ALA A 4 -26.92 61.10 -37.43
N LEU A 5 -26.44 60.00 -36.85
CA LEU A 5 -26.37 58.73 -37.55
C LEU A 5 -26.68 57.58 -36.56
N ALA A 6 -27.76 56.89 -36.88
CA ALA A 6 -28.27 55.72 -36.21
C ALA A 6 -27.43 54.48 -36.57
N ILE A 7 -27.13 53.63 -35.59
CA ILE A 7 -26.56 52.29 -35.86
C ILE A 7 -27.33 51.23 -35.03
N ALA A 8 -28.07 50.44 -35.80
CA ALA A 8 -28.52 49.06 -35.63
C ALA A 8 -28.44 48.39 -34.25
N VAL A 9 -29.62 48.06 -33.71
CA VAL A 9 -29.81 47.03 -32.68
C VAL A 9 -29.61 45.65 -33.34
N GLY A 10 -28.45 45.05 -33.12
CA GLY A 10 -28.14 43.68 -33.51
C GLY A 10 -28.73 42.68 -32.51
N PHE A 11 -29.71 41.90 -32.95
CA PHE A 11 -30.31 40.78 -32.24
C PHE A 11 -29.27 39.64 -32.14
N VAL A 12 -28.53 39.55 -31.03
CA VAL A 12 -27.62 38.43 -30.78
C VAL A 12 -28.46 37.22 -30.36
N SER A 13 -28.59 36.26 -31.29
CA SER A 13 -29.16 34.95 -31.03
C SER A 13 -28.38 34.23 -29.92
N LEU A 14 -28.99 34.07 -28.75
CA LEU A 14 -28.57 33.14 -27.71
C LEU A 14 -28.78 31.70 -28.20
N LEU A 15 -27.85 31.20 -29.00
CA LEU A 15 -27.71 29.77 -29.24
C LEU A 15 -27.04 29.17 -28.01
N GLY A 16 -27.85 28.45 -27.22
CA GLY A 16 -27.43 27.73 -26.03
C GLY A 16 -26.32 26.74 -26.34
N ILE A 17 -25.14 26.99 -25.78
CA ILE A 17 -24.09 25.98 -25.64
C ILE A 17 -24.57 25.01 -24.56
N ARG A 18 -25.30 23.96 -24.96
CA ARG A 18 -25.37 22.72 -24.17
C ARG A 18 -23.99 22.08 -24.27
N GLY A 19 -23.09 22.47 -23.37
CA GLY A 19 -21.87 21.72 -23.14
C GLY A 19 -22.28 20.36 -22.57
N ASP A 20 -22.19 19.32 -23.39
CA ASP A 20 -22.25 17.94 -22.95
C ASP A 20 -21.24 17.74 -21.81
N ALA A 21 -21.74 17.53 -20.60
CA ALA A 21 -20.97 17.04 -19.46
C ALA A 21 -20.57 15.58 -19.72
N LYS A 22 -19.71 15.37 -20.71
CA LYS A 22 -19.16 14.08 -21.10
C LYS A 22 -18.08 13.71 -20.10
N ALA A 23 -18.52 12.98 -19.07
CA ALA A 23 -17.72 12.14 -18.18
C ALA A 23 -16.22 12.47 -18.17
N ALA A 24 -15.83 13.42 -17.30
CA ALA A 24 -14.49 13.43 -16.76
C ALA A 24 -14.33 12.12 -16.00
N ARG A 25 -13.81 11.10 -16.70
CA ARG A 25 -13.48 9.81 -16.13
C ARG A 25 -12.32 10.07 -15.18
N GLU A 26 -12.67 10.30 -13.92
CA GLU A 26 -11.74 10.65 -12.86
C GLU A 26 -10.59 9.67 -12.84
N ARG A 27 -9.40 10.19 -13.14
CA ARG A 27 -8.15 9.48 -12.91
C ARG A 27 -8.01 9.44 -11.38
N GLN A 28 -8.56 8.40 -10.77
CA GLN A 28 -8.38 8.18 -9.34
C GLN A 28 -6.90 7.88 -9.12
N ASP A 29 -6.19 8.87 -8.59
CA ASP A 29 -4.80 8.73 -8.21
C ASP A 29 -4.67 7.75 -7.03
N PRO A 30 -3.58 6.96 -6.99
CA PRO A 30 -3.29 6.10 -5.85
C PRO A 30 -3.33 6.87 -4.55
N ALA A 31 -3.95 6.28 -3.54
CA ALA A 31 -4.06 6.85 -2.21
C ALA A 31 -3.87 5.75 -1.17
N TYR A 32 -3.59 6.18 0.05
CA TYR A 32 -3.45 5.31 1.20
C TYR A 32 -4.79 5.16 1.91
N TYR A 33 -5.18 3.92 2.17
CA TYR A 33 -6.43 3.55 2.78
C TYR A 33 -6.19 2.65 3.99
N VAL A 34 -7.02 2.82 5.01
CA VAL A 34 -7.10 1.91 6.15
C VAL A 34 -8.44 1.19 6.14
N VAL A 35 -8.44 -0.06 6.62
CA VAL A 35 -9.68 -0.82 6.84
C VAL A 35 -10.29 -0.36 8.15
N THR A 36 -11.52 0.12 8.11
CA THR A 36 -12.26 0.55 9.30
C THR A 36 -13.18 -0.54 9.83
N ALA A 37 -13.67 -1.44 8.95
CA ALA A 37 -14.48 -2.59 9.34
C ALA A 37 -14.51 -3.64 8.22
N VAL A 38 -14.77 -4.89 8.61
CA VAL A 38 -15.14 -5.98 7.69
C VAL A 38 -16.67 -6.05 7.60
N ASP A 39 -17.20 -6.25 6.40
CA ASP A 39 -18.65 -6.39 6.21
C ASP A 39 -19.13 -7.80 6.55
N VAL A 40 -19.63 -7.97 7.77
CA VAL A 40 -20.12 -9.25 8.32
C VAL A 40 -21.57 -9.58 7.93
N ARG A 41 -22.20 -8.80 7.05
CA ARG A 41 -23.58 -9.07 6.61
C ARG A 41 -23.65 -10.39 5.83
N ARG A 42 -24.74 -11.13 6.01
CA ARG A 42 -25.01 -12.40 5.32
C ARG A 42 -25.93 -12.15 4.12
N CYS A 43 -25.36 -11.83 2.97
CA CYS A 43 -26.09 -11.77 1.70
C CYS A 43 -25.22 -12.27 0.55
N ALA A 44 -25.79 -12.34 -0.66
CA ALA A 44 -25.04 -12.79 -1.84
C ALA A 44 -23.85 -11.86 -2.12
N GLN A 45 -22.64 -12.44 -2.15
CA GLN A 45 -21.44 -11.76 -2.64
C GLN A 45 -21.71 -11.29 -4.09
N PRO A 46 -21.27 -10.10 -4.52
CA PRO A 46 -20.37 -9.14 -3.86
C PRO A 46 -21.08 -8.00 -3.10
N HIS A 47 -22.36 -8.13 -2.73
CA HIS A 47 -23.07 -7.09 -2.00
C HIS A 47 -22.82 -7.11 -0.49
N CYS A 48 -22.30 -8.24 0.02
CA CYS A 48 -21.87 -8.43 1.40
C CYS A 48 -20.52 -9.18 1.44
N GLY A 49 -19.85 -9.21 2.60
CA GLY A 49 -18.58 -9.91 2.79
C GLY A 49 -17.34 -9.12 2.31
N GLY A 50 -17.50 -7.83 2.03
CA GLY A 50 -16.41 -6.94 1.62
C GLY A 50 -15.76 -6.19 2.80
N TYR A 51 -15.26 -4.99 2.52
CA TYR A 51 -14.52 -4.16 3.47
C TYR A 51 -15.03 -2.73 3.44
N PHE A 52 -14.98 -2.07 4.59
CA PHE A 52 -15.16 -0.63 4.72
C PHE A 52 -13.78 0.00 4.85
N ILE A 53 -13.43 0.89 3.92
CA ILE A 53 -12.13 1.56 3.88
C ILE A 53 -12.26 3.07 4.01
N ALA A 54 -11.29 3.69 4.67
CA ALA A 54 -11.18 5.15 4.79
C ALA A 54 -9.83 5.62 4.25
N LYS A 55 -9.83 6.74 3.51
CA LYS A 55 -8.62 7.40 3.04
C LYS A 55 -7.87 7.98 4.26
N ALA A 56 -6.63 7.52 4.49
CA ALA A 56 -5.82 7.94 5.64
C ALA A 56 -5.64 9.47 5.67
N ASN A 57 -5.55 10.06 6.87
CA ASN A 57 -5.49 11.51 7.11
C ASN A 57 -6.66 12.35 6.56
N LYS A 58 -7.77 11.73 6.14
CA LYS A 58 -8.97 12.43 5.67
C LYS A 58 -10.17 12.07 6.52
N ARG A 59 -11.05 13.05 6.72
CA ARG A 59 -12.35 12.82 7.38
C ARG A 59 -13.37 12.15 6.47
N LEU A 60 -13.24 12.34 5.16
CA LEU A 60 -14.15 11.85 4.14
C LEU A 60 -13.37 11.14 3.02
N THR A 61 -14.00 10.11 2.49
CA THR A 61 -13.55 9.28 1.38
C THR A 61 -14.65 9.30 0.33
N GLU A 62 -14.26 9.47 -0.93
CA GLU A 62 -15.19 9.36 -2.05
C GLU A 62 -15.41 7.88 -2.39
N CYS A 63 -16.68 7.47 -2.47
CA CYS A 63 -17.11 6.11 -2.63
C CYS A 63 -17.43 5.76 -4.09
N ALA A 64 -17.76 4.49 -4.32
CA ALA A 64 -18.05 3.93 -5.64
C ALA A 64 -19.13 4.68 -6.44
N ASP A 65 -20.11 5.21 -5.73
CA ASP A 65 -21.30 5.93 -6.22
C ASP A 65 -21.11 7.44 -6.29
N GLY A 66 -19.90 7.94 -6.00
CA GLY A 66 -19.60 9.38 -5.93
C GLY A 66 -20.05 10.03 -4.61
N ALA A 67 -20.65 9.26 -3.68
CA ALA A 67 -20.93 9.78 -2.35
C ALA A 67 -19.63 10.02 -1.58
N VAL A 68 -19.62 10.99 -0.68
CA VAL A 68 -18.52 11.21 0.27
C VAL A 68 -18.95 10.76 1.66
N ALA A 69 -18.20 9.83 2.25
CA ALA A 69 -18.52 9.25 3.55
C ALA A 69 -17.25 9.06 4.39
N ALA A 70 -17.39 8.88 5.71
CA ALA A 70 -16.25 8.59 6.58
C ALA A 70 -15.52 7.28 6.19
N SER A 71 -16.28 6.31 5.64
CA SER A 71 -15.76 5.05 5.13
C SER A 71 -16.60 4.59 3.95
N CYS A 72 -15.96 3.93 2.98
CA CYS A 72 -16.57 3.46 1.75
C CYS A 72 -16.50 1.94 1.64
N TYR A 73 -17.59 1.33 1.17
CA TYR A 73 -17.61 -0.10 0.90
C TYR A 73 -16.82 -0.44 -0.36
N VAL A 74 -15.93 -1.42 -0.25
CA VAL A 74 -15.30 -2.12 -1.37
C VAL A 74 -15.62 -3.60 -1.28
N ALA A 75 -15.96 -4.21 -2.40
CA ALA A 75 -16.32 -5.62 -2.44
C ALA A 75 -15.12 -6.54 -2.14
N THR A 76 -13.93 -6.11 -2.54
CA THR A 76 -12.69 -6.87 -2.36
C THR A 76 -11.49 -5.93 -2.32
N ILE A 77 -10.50 -6.30 -1.51
CA ILE A 77 -9.14 -5.74 -1.56
C ILE A 77 -8.32 -6.72 -2.41
N ASP A 78 -7.92 -6.29 -3.60
CA ASP A 78 -7.14 -7.07 -4.56
C ASP A 78 -5.65 -6.90 -4.25
N LEU A 79 -5.05 -7.96 -3.72
CA LEU A 79 -3.64 -8.04 -3.30
C LEU A 79 -2.77 -8.79 -4.32
N SER A 80 -3.34 -9.20 -5.46
CA SER A 80 -2.66 -10.08 -6.43
C SER A 80 -1.34 -9.51 -6.95
N ARG A 81 -1.19 -8.19 -6.97
CA ARG A 81 0.03 -7.49 -7.40
C ARG A 81 1.16 -7.51 -6.39
N LEU A 82 0.88 -7.89 -5.15
CA LEU A 82 1.90 -7.99 -4.10
C LEU A 82 2.64 -9.33 -4.15
N GLY A 83 2.19 -10.28 -4.99
CA GLY A 83 2.85 -11.59 -5.13
C GLY A 83 2.86 -12.43 -3.84
N LEU A 84 1.88 -12.25 -2.97
CA LEU A 84 1.86 -12.85 -1.63
C LEU A 84 1.34 -14.28 -1.62
N ARG A 85 1.78 -15.06 -0.63
CA ARG A 85 1.18 -16.36 -0.32
C ARG A 85 -0.22 -16.20 0.27
N MET A 86 -1.01 -17.27 0.21
CA MET A 86 -2.38 -17.30 0.73
C MET A 86 -2.48 -16.99 2.24
N ASP A 87 -1.51 -17.46 3.03
CA ASP A 87 -1.44 -17.18 4.47
C ASP A 87 -1.03 -15.75 4.77
N GLU A 88 -0.14 -15.17 3.97
CA GLU A 88 0.27 -13.76 4.05
C GLU A 88 -0.89 -12.83 3.66
N GLU A 89 -1.60 -13.13 2.57
CA GLU A 89 -2.81 -12.40 2.19
C GLU A 89 -3.85 -12.40 3.30
N ARG A 90 -4.10 -13.56 3.93
CA ARG A 90 -5.03 -13.68 5.05
C ARG A 90 -4.56 -12.82 6.22
N ALA A 91 -3.29 -12.88 6.58
CA ALA A 91 -2.71 -12.08 7.65
C ALA A 91 -2.83 -10.57 7.39
N LEU A 92 -2.76 -10.12 6.12
CA LEU A 92 -2.99 -8.72 5.78
C LEU A 92 -4.45 -8.30 5.87
N ARG A 93 -5.39 -9.19 5.49
CA ARG A 93 -6.82 -8.90 5.54
C ARG A 93 -7.36 -8.80 6.96
N GLU A 94 -6.75 -9.53 7.89
CA GLU A 94 -7.13 -9.57 9.31
C GLU A 94 -6.31 -8.60 10.17
N GLY A 95 -5.17 -8.12 9.65
CA GLY A 95 -4.21 -7.33 10.40
C GLY A 95 -4.42 -5.82 10.33
N ASN A 96 -3.57 -5.11 11.08
CA ASN A 96 -3.46 -3.66 11.03
C ASN A 96 -2.57 -3.24 9.85
N VAL A 97 -3.21 -2.90 8.73
CA VAL A 97 -2.54 -2.64 7.45
C VAL A 97 -3.03 -1.32 6.85
N VAL A 98 -2.09 -0.58 6.26
CA VAL A 98 -2.38 0.54 5.36
C VAL A 98 -2.11 0.09 3.93
N PHE A 99 -3.13 0.20 3.08
CA PHE A 99 -3.04 -0.16 1.67
C PHE A 99 -2.84 1.09 0.81
N HIS A 100 -1.85 1.06 -0.08
CA HIS A 100 -1.68 2.04 -1.14
C HIS A 100 -2.27 1.46 -2.43
N GLY A 101 -3.22 2.17 -3.03
CA GLY A 101 -3.91 1.63 -4.21
C GLY A 101 -4.98 2.54 -4.79
N VAL A 102 -5.74 1.99 -5.74
CA VAL A 102 -6.81 2.71 -6.45
C VAL A 102 -8.11 1.93 -6.39
N MET A 103 -9.22 2.62 -6.13
CA MET A 103 -10.55 2.01 -6.25
C MET A 103 -10.93 1.87 -7.73
N ARG A 104 -11.22 0.64 -8.17
CA ARG A 104 -11.58 0.34 -9.56
C ARG A 104 -12.98 -0.23 -9.67
N PRO A 105 -13.77 0.20 -10.68
CA PRO A 105 -15.04 -0.42 -11.00
C PRO A 105 -14.91 -1.92 -11.16
N ARG A 106 -15.83 -2.67 -10.57
CA ARG A 106 -16.01 -4.08 -10.87
C ARG A 106 -16.61 -4.25 -12.26
N LYS A 107 -16.24 -5.34 -12.94
CA LYS A 107 -16.77 -5.68 -14.27
C LYS A 107 -18.17 -6.29 -14.20
N ASP A 108 -18.41 -7.10 -13.18
CA ASP A 108 -19.65 -7.85 -12.93
C ASP A 108 -20.74 -6.98 -12.29
N VAL A 109 -20.37 -6.10 -11.34
CA VAL A 109 -21.32 -5.20 -10.66
C VAL A 109 -20.77 -3.76 -10.68
N PRO A 110 -21.04 -2.96 -11.73
CA PRO A 110 -20.39 -1.66 -11.95
C PRO A 110 -20.57 -0.60 -10.85
N ARG A 111 -21.62 -0.75 -10.03
CA ARG A 111 -21.90 0.11 -8.86
C ARG A 111 -20.97 -0.19 -7.66
N LEU A 112 -20.23 -1.29 -7.71
CA LEU A 112 -19.26 -1.66 -6.69
C LEU A 112 -17.83 -1.40 -7.19
N ARG A 113 -16.92 -1.25 -6.23
CA ARG A 113 -15.49 -1.07 -6.48
C ARG A 113 -14.69 -2.17 -5.77
N ASN A 114 -13.57 -2.52 -6.37
CA ASN A 114 -12.48 -3.22 -5.68
C ASN A 114 -11.39 -2.20 -5.35
N LEU A 115 -10.70 -2.36 -4.21
CA LEU A 115 -9.45 -1.65 -3.97
C LEU A 115 -8.32 -2.46 -4.59
N VAL A 116 -7.74 -1.97 -5.68
CA VAL A 116 -6.58 -2.60 -6.33
C VAL A 116 -5.33 -2.05 -5.68
N VAL A 117 -4.63 -2.89 -4.93
CA VAL A 117 -3.48 -2.52 -4.11
C VAL A 117 -2.20 -2.61 -4.95
N SER A 118 -1.35 -1.59 -4.83
CA SER A 118 0.02 -1.60 -5.36
C SER A 118 1.04 -1.87 -4.27
N ASP A 119 0.81 -1.36 -3.05
CA ASP A 119 1.70 -1.54 -1.90
C ASP A 119 0.87 -1.73 -0.63
N ALA A 120 1.42 -2.48 0.32
CA ALA A 120 0.83 -2.63 1.64
C ALA A 120 1.88 -2.38 2.72
N PHE A 121 1.46 -1.78 3.83
CA PHE A 121 2.30 -1.50 4.98
C PHE A 121 1.64 -2.07 6.23
N ARG A 122 2.32 -2.99 6.91
CA ARG A 122 1.77 -3.72 8.07
C ARG A 122 2.40 -3.20 9.35
N ALA A 123 1.56 -2.93 10.36
CA ALA A 123 2.04 -2.63 11.69
C ALA A 123 2.49 -3.91 12.42
N PRO A 124 3.56 -3.85 13.24
CA PRO A 124 3.97 -4.99 14.06
C PRO A 124 2.94 -5.40 15.11
N ARG A 125 2.05 -4.48 15.50
CA ARG A 125 1.02 -4.67 16.51
C ARG A 125 -0.33 -4.14 16.02
N GLU A 126 -1.39 -4.70 16.57
CA GLU A 126 -2.74 -4.18 16.40
C GLU A 126 -2.85 -2.78 17.03
N GLY A 127 -3.70 -1.94 16.44
CA GLY A 127 -3.86 -0.55 16.81
C GLY A 127 -4.75 0.18 15.81
N SER A 128 -5.07 1.43 16.11
CA SER A 128 -5.81 2.30 15.19
C SER A 128 -5.05 3.60 15.02
N LEU A 129 -5.18 4.23 13.84
CA LEU A 129 -4.59 5.53 13.58
C LEU A 129 -5.28 6.59 14.45
N SER A 130 -4.52 7.15 15.38
CA SER A 130 -4.91 8.21 16.32
C SER A 130 -4.27 9.58 16.00
N SER A 131 -3.29 9.61 15.11
CA SER A 131 -2.52 10.79 14.73
C SER A 131 -2.26 10.86 13.22
N THR A 132 -1.39 11.79 12.81
CA THR A 132 -1.04 11.99 11.40
C THR A 132 -0.16 10.85 10.92
N LEU A 133 -0.52 10.27 9.78
CA LEU A 133 0.28 9.27 9.09
C LEU A 133 1.21 9.94 8.08
N PHE A 134 2.50 9.64 8.18
CA PHE A 134 3.54 10.09 7.29
C PHE A 134 4.10 8.91 6.51
N HIS A 135 4.44 9.15 5.24
CA HIS A 135 5.36 8.29 4.51
C HIS A 135 6.75 8.86 4.69
N VAL A 136 7.67 8.04 5.21
CA VAL A 136 8.98 8.50 5.65
C VAL A 136 10.07 7.64 5.01
N GLY A 137 11.12 8.27 4.51
CA GLY A 137 12.30 7.60 3.97
C GLY A 137 13.50 8.54 3.93
N SER A 138 14.68 8.01 3.60
CA SER A 138 15.88 8.80 3.42
C SER A 138 15.76 9.72 2.20
N ASN A 139 16.28 10.94 2.31
CA ASN A 139 16.45 11.85 1.17
C ASN A 139 17.84 11.76 0.51
N GLY A 140 18.67 10.80 0.94
CA GLY A 140 20.02 10.59 0.44
C GLY A 140 21.10 11.49 1.04
N VAL A 141 20.76 12.39 1.96
CA VAL A 141 21.76 13.20 2.67
C VAL A 141 22.54 12.33 3.65
N GLN A 142 23.88 12.36 3.56
CA GLN A 142 24.75 11.70 4.52
C GLN A 142 25.05 12.64 5.69
N CYS A 143 24.72 12.19 6.90
CA CYS A 143 24.91 12.96 8.11
C CYS A 143 26.39 13.01 8.55
N VAL A 144 27.00 14.19 8.51
CA VAL A 144 28.36 14.40 9.07
C VAL A 144 28.29 14.78 10.55
N THR A 145 27.29 15.54 10.94
CA THR A 145 27.12 16.07 12.30
C THR A 145 25.65 16.10 12.63
N TYR A 146 25.25 15.41 13.70
CA TYR A 146 23.87 15.33 14.14
C TYR A 146 23.46 16.56 14.98
N PRO A 147 22.21 17.04 14.90
CA PRO A 147 21.15 16.65 13.96
C PRO A 147 21.36 17.13 12.52
N CYS A 148 20.79 16.38 11.57
CA CYS A 148 20.95 16.61 10.14
C CYS A 148 19.63 16.23 9.42
N PRO A 149 19.15 17.05 8.47
CA PRO A 149 17.88 16.83 7.81
C PRO A 149 17.98 15.76 6.72
N ASP A 150 18.15 14.50 7.12
CA ASP A 150 18.37 13.33 6.25
C ASP A 150 17.10 12.52 5.93
N THR A 151 15.99 12.93 6.53
CA THR A 151 14.72 12.20 6.47
C THR A 151 13.67 13.03 5.75
N GLU A 152 13.10 12.52 4.66
CA GLU A 152 11.94 13.11 4.00
C GLU A 152 10.65 12.51 4.59
N ALA A 153 9.76 13.37 5.06
CA ALA A 153 8.46 12.99 5.60
C ALA A 153 7.33 13.65 4.81
N ARG A 154 6.53 12.85 4.13
CA ARG A 154 5.36 13.29 3.38
C ARG A 154 4.09 12.95 4.14
N ILE A 155 3.23 13.95 4.36
CA ILE A 155 1.92 13.69 4.95
C ILE A 155 1.09 12.92 3.91
N VAL A 156 0.71 11.70 4.26
CA VAL A 156 -0.03 10.79 3.39
C VAL A 156 -1.33 11.43 2.89
N ASN A 157 -1.66 11.20 1.61
CA ASN A 157 -2.82 11.76 0.90
C ASN A 157 -2.84 13.30 0.84
N THR A 158 -1.66 13.92 0.86
CA THR A 158 -1.45 15.35 0.62
C THR A 158 -0.20 15.58 -0.21
N THR A 159 0.00 16.82 -0.66
CA THR A 159 1.23 17.29 -1.32
C THR A 159 2.24 17.88 -0.34
N ARG A 160 1.96 17.84 0.97
CA ARG A 160 2.84 18.43 1.98
C ARG A 160 3.97 17.48 2.33
N THR A 161 5.18 17.98 2.18
CA THR A 161 6.42 17.28 2.52
C THR A 161 7.24 18.15 3.46
N ARG A 162 8.00 17.49 4.35
CA ARG A 162 8.95 18.09 5.29
C ARG A 162 10.27 17.33 5.21
N THR A 163 11.34 18.03 5.51
CA THR A 163 12.63 17.42 5.80
C THR A 163 12.85 17.50 7.29
N LEU A 164 13.20 16.38 7.90
CA LEU A 164 13.32 16.17 9.33
C LEU A 164 14.69 15.57 9.63
N ASP A 165 15.09 15.66 10.90
CA ASP A 165 16.34 15.11 11.41
C ASP A 165 16.24 13.64 11.83
N GLY A 166 15.06 13.02 11.64
CA GLY A 166 14.86 11.60 11.88
C GLY A 166 13.46 11.21 12.35
N VAL A 167 13.34 9.94 12.74
CA VAL A 167 12.15 9.35 13.37
C VAL A 167 12.52 8.78 14.74
N ASP A 168 11.85 9.24 15.78
CA ASP A 168 11.99 8.70 17.13
C ASP A 168 11.00 7.54 17.34
N LEU A 169 11.52 6.31 17.31
CA LEU A 169 10.77 5.07 17.51
C LEU A 169 10.70 4.63 18.99
N SER A 170 11.28 5.40 19.92
CA SER A 170 11.37 4.98 21.33
C SER A 170 10.00 4.75 21.97
N GLY A 171 9.02 5.60 21.63
CA GLY A 171 7.63 5.50 22.09
C GLY A 171 6.71 4.68 21.18
N ALA A 172 7.22 4.11 20.09
CA ALA A 172 6.40 3.37 19.15
C ALA A 172 6.13 1.94 19.61
N SER A 173 4.96 1.41 19.26
CA SER A 173 4.60 0.01 19.50
C SER A 173 5.50 -0.96 18.71
N GLY A 174 5.74 -2.15 19.26
CA GLY A 174 6.58 -3.18 18.64
C GLY A 174 7.75 -3.62 19.53
N THR A 175 8.41 -4.71 19.14
CA THR A 175 9.64 -5.20 19.77
C THR A 175 10.86 -4.45 19.26
N GLU A 176 12.00 -4.56 19.92
CA GLU A 176 13.26 -3.98 19.40
C GLU A 176 13.64 -4.56 18.03
N ARG A 177 13.28 -5.82 17.75
CA ARG A 177 13.45 -6.43 16.43
C ARG A 177 12.62 -5.71 15.37
N ASP A 178 11.38 -5.32 15.69
CA ASP A 178 10.50 -4.59 14.78
C ASP A 178 11.02 -3.16 14.53
N LYS A 179 11.49 -2.49 15.59
CA LYS A 179 12.08 -1.14 15.48
C LYS A 179 13.36 -1.17 14.65
N GLU A 180 14.17 -2.22 14.78
CA GLU A 180 15.35 -2.39 13.94
C GLU A 180 14.99 -2.66 12.47
N ALA A 181 13.91 -3.41 12.21
CA ALA A 181 13.37 -3.53 10.86
C ALA A 181 12.87 -2.18 10.31
N ALA A 182 12.27 -1.33 11.15
CA ALA A 182 11.85 0.02 10.75
C ALA A 182 13.04 0.94 10.44
N ARG A 183 14.13 0.86 11.21
CA ARG A 183 15.36 1.61 10.91
C ARG A 183 15.97 1.22 9.57
N ARG A 184 15.96 -0.07 9.23
CA ARG A 184 16.38 -0.51 7.89
C ARG A 184 15.43 0.01 6.81
N ALA A 185 14.12 -0.11 7.01
CA ALA A 185 13.13 0.36 6.06
C ALA A 185 13.21 1.88 5.78
N LEU A 186 13.69 2.70 6.73
CA LEU A 186 13.96 4.13 6.50
C LEU A 186 15.03 4.37 5.42
N LEU A 187 15.99 3.47 5.32
CA LEU A 187 17.11 3.57 4.37
C LEU A 187 16.79 2.92 3.02
N ASP A 188 15.74 2.09 2.98
CA ASP A 188 15.26 1.45 1.75
C ASP A 188 14.47 2.45 0.89
N GLU A 189 14.45 2.24 -0.44
CA GLU A 189 13.76 3.12 -1.38
C GLU A 189 12.25 3.24 -1.12
N ARG A 190 11.63 2.19 -0.58
CA ARG A 190 10.19 2.17 -0.26
C ARG A 190 9.87 2.95 1.01
N GLY A 191 10.84 3.22 1.87
CA GLY A 191 10.60 3.83 3.16
C GLY A 191 9.67 3.00 4.05
N LEU A 192 9.00 3.67 4.97
CA LEU A 192 7.94 3.11 5.79
C LEU A 192 6.84 4.14 6.07
N LEU A 193 5.74 3.70 6.69
CA LEU A 193 4.76 4.65 7.23
C LEU A 193 4.94 4.81 8.73
N VAL A 194 4.82 6.05 9.21
CA VAL A 194 4.94 6.41 10.61
C VAL A 194 3.71 7.21 11.03
N GLU A 195 3.04 6.78 12.07
CA GLU A 195 2.00 7.55 12.74
C GLU A 195 2.62 8.27 13.94
N GLY A 196 2.49 9.60 13.99
CA GLY A 196 3.07 10.36 15.08
C GLY A 196 2.84 11.86 14.98
N VAL A 197 3.63 12.60 15.77
CA VAL A 197 3.65 14.06 15.78
C VAL A 197 5.07 14.57 15.64
N GLU A 198 5.25 15.67 14.93
CA GLU A 198 6.54 16.36 14.87
C GLU A 198 6.88 16.95 16.24
N LYS A 199 8.13 16.80 16.67
CA LYS A 199 8.65 17.29 17.95
C LYS A 199 10.06 17.84 17.75
N VAL A 200 10.33 18.98 18.40
CA VAL A 200 11.69 19.52 18.51
C VAL A 200 12.35 19.01 19.79
N ILE A 201 13.56 18.46 19.65
CA ILE A 201 14.43 18.03 20.74
C ILE A 201 15.53 19.09 20.87
N PRO A 202 15.50 19.92 21.92
CA PRO A 202 16.49 20.96 22.10
C PRO A 202 17.85 20.36 22.44
N LYS A 203 18.92 20.93 21.88
CA LYS A 203 20.32 20.50 22.13
C LYS A 203 20.53 19.00 21.91
N ALA A 204 19.92 18.46 20.84
CA ALA A 204 20.01 17.05 20.49
C ALA A 204 21.43 16.62 20.06
N GLY A 205 22.24 17.58 19.61
CA GLY A 205 23.62 17.32 19.20
C GLY A 205 24.44 18.59 19.00
N PRO A 206 25.69 18.45 18.52
CA PRO A 206 26.59 19.57 18.21
C PRO A 206 26.01 20.55 17.18
N ALA A 207 25.09 20.12 16.30
CA ALA A 207 24.40 21.00 15.36
C ALA A 207 23.15 21.68 15.94
N GLY A 208 22.86 21.49 17.23
CA GLY A 208 21.76 22.17 17.93
C GLY A 208 20.53 21.29 18.10
N ASP A 209 19.37 21.84 17.74
CA ASP A 209 18.05 21.23 17.97
C ASP A 209 17.69 20.28 16.83
N ALA A 210 17.04 19.16 17.15
CA ALA A 210 16.55 18.19 16.16
C ALA A 210 15.03 18.25 16.03
N THR A 211 14.51 18.24 14.81
CA THR A 211 13.08 18.07 14.51
C THR A 211 12.85 16.63 14.06
N VAL A 212 12.09 15.86 14.83
CA VAL A 212 11.82 14.44 14.57
C VAL A 212 10.33 14.15 14.55
N ILE A 213 9.91 13.04 13.95
CA ILE A 213 8.58 12.47 14.23
C ILE A 213 8.69 11.59 15.48
N ALA A 214 7.99 11.97 16.54
CA ALA A 214 7.76 11.12 17.70
C ALA A 214 6.70 10.06 17.33
N ALA A 215 7.17 8.88 16.96
CA ALA A 215 6.33 7.80 16.46
C ALA A 215 5.53 7.14 17.60
N ARG A 216 4.23 6.94 17.35
CA ARG A 216 3.33 6.14 18.20
C ARG A 216 3.19 4.73 17.64
N GLN A 217 3.17 4.63 16.32
CA GLN A 217 3.09 3.39 15.57
C GLN A 217 3.85 3.55 14.26
N PHE A 218 4.37 2.45 13.75
CA PHE A 218 4.98 2.39 12.42
C PHE A 218 4.45 1.18 11.65
N PHE A 219 4.53 1.25 10.34
CA PHE A 219 4.08 0.21 9.43
C PHE A 219 5.20 -0.10 8.45
N LEU A 220 5.64 -1.34 8.46
CA LEU A 220 6.71 -1.82 7.60
C LEU A 220 6.15 -2.17 6.22
N PRO A 221 6.87 -1.89 5.13
CA PRO A 221 6.46 -2.33 3.81
C PRO A 221 6.35 -3.86 3.80
N VAL A 222 5.25 -4.37 3.26
CA VAL A 222 5.11 -5.78 2.98
C VAL A 222 6.04 -6.08 1.80
N ALA A 223 6.99 -6.99 1.98
CA ALA A 223 7.83 -7.45 0.88
C ALA A 223 6.95 -8.21 -0.12
N SER A 224 7.04 -7.85 -1.40
CA SER A 224 6.62 -8.75 -2.46
C SER A 224 7.65 -9.87 -2.55
N HIS A 225 7.20 -11.06 -2.93
CA HIS A 225 8.11 -12.07 -3.46
C HIS A 225 8.32 -11.70 -4.92
N ASP A 226 9.29 -10.83 -5.20
CA ASP A 226 9.63 -10.53 -6.59
C ASP A 226 10.28 -11.77 -7.21
N GLU A 227 9.90 -12.13 -8.44
CA GLU A 227 10.42 -13.30 -9.16
C GLU A 227 11.96 -13.31 -9.25
N GLU A 228 12.59 -12.15 -9.19
CA GLU A 228 14.04 -11.96 -9.30
C GLU A 228 14.81 -12.49 -8.05
N ASP A 229 14.26 -12.30 -6.84
CA ASP A 229 14.79 -12.89 -5.61
C ASP A 229 14.73 -14.42 -5.64
N CYS A 230 13.72 -14.97 -6.32
CA CYS A 230 13.57 -16.41 -6.48
C CYS A 230 14.38 -16.98 -7.64
N GLN A 231 14.68 -16.21 -8.69
CA GLN A 231 15.57 -16.63 -9.77
C GLN A 231 17.01 -16.86 -9.30
N GLU A 232 17.55 -15.99 -8.43
CA GLU A 232 18.87 -16.24 -7.83
C GLU A 232 18.88 -17.48 -6.92
N ALA A 233 17.78 -17.73 -6.20
CA ALA A 233 17.62 -18.94 -5.39
C ALA A 233 17.57 -20.21 -6.26
N HIS A 234 16.86 -20.17 -7.39
CA HIS A 234 16.80 -21.26 -8.37
C HIS A 234 18.18 -21.59 -8.96
N GLN A 235 18.94 -20.58 -9.41
CA GLN A 235 20.26 -20.79 -10.02
C GLN A 235 21.28 -21.44 -9.04
N ARG A 236 21.20 -21.11 -7.74
CA ARG A 236 22.06 -21.72 -6.71
C ARG A 236 21.72 -23.18 -6.43
N VAL A 237 20.45 -23.54 -6.48
CA VAL A 237 20.00 -24.93 -6.34
C VAL A 237 20.45 -25.77 -7.53
N ASP A 238 20.24 -25.27 -8.75
CA ASP A 238 20.63 -25.98 -9.99
C ASP A 238 22.15 -26.16 -10.11
N ALA A 239 22.93 -25.28 -9.50
CA ALA A 239 24.39 -25.39 -9.39
C ALA A 239 24.87 -26.47 -8.38
N GLY A 240 23.96 -27.17 -7.69
CA GLY A 240 24.29 -28.25 -6.75
C GLY A 240 24.74 -27.78 -5.38
N ASP A 241 24.60 -26.49 -5.06
CA ASP A 241 25.09 -25.87 -3.82
C ASP A 241 24.00 -25.81 -2.73
N ALA A 242 23.23 -26.89 -2.60
CA ALA A 242 22.11 -27.00 -1.66
C ALA A 242 22.53 -26.95 -0.18
N GLY A 243 23.83 -27.10 0.12
CA GLY A 243 24.36 -27.12 1.48
C GLY A 243 24.65 -25.75 2.10
N SER A 244 24.68 -24.67 1.30
CA SER A 244 25.10 -23.34 1.76
C SER A 244 23.98 -22.29 1.76
N VAL A 245 22.80 -22.59 1.22
CA VAL A 245 21.67 -21.65 1.27
C VAL A 245 21.04 -21.78 2.65
N THR A 246 21.20 -20.76 3.49
CA THR A 246 20.47 -20.67 4.76
C THR A 246 18.97 -20.91 4.50
N GLU A 247 18.21 -21.50 5.42
CA GLU A 247 16.80 -21.89 5.15
C GLU A 247 15.85 -20.71 4.82
N ALA A 248 16.31 -19.47 5.03
CA ALA A 248 15.52 -18.25 4.94
C ALA A 248 15.13 -17.78 3.51
N PRO A 249 15.95 -17.93 2.46
CA PRO A 249 15.56 -17.59 1.08
C PRO A 249 14.75 -18.70 0.42
N LEU A 250 15.05 -19.99 0.68
CA LEU A 250 14.37 -21.11 0.03
C LEU A 250 12.89 -21.23 0.45
N SER A 251 12.58 -20.97 1.72
CA SER A 251 11.20 -21.00 2.22
C SER A 251 10.29 -19.89 1.66
N ARG A 252 10.88 -18.85 1.05
CA ARG A 252 10.16 -17.74 0.39
C ARG A 252 9.87 -18.01 -1.08
N CYS A 253 10.66 -18.87 -1.71
CA CYS A 253 10.63 -19.12 -3.15
C CYS A 253 10.10 -20.49 -3.56
N PHE A 254 9.91 -21.39 -2.60
CA PHE A 254 9.44 -22.74 -2.86
C PHE A 254 8.30 -23.15 -1.92
N GLY A 255 7.32 -23.88 -2.47
CA GLY A 255 6.27 -24.53 -1.70
C GLY A 255 6.84 -25.66 -0.84
N GLY A 256 6.49 -25.67 0.46
CA GLY A 256 6.81 -26.74 1.38
C GLY A 256 5.85 -27.93 1.27
N VAL A 257 6.08 -28.99 2.04
CA VAL A 257 5.18 -30.17 2.06
C VAL A 257 3.76 -29.72 2.39
N GLY A 258 2.80 -30.07 1.53
CA GLY A 258 1.39 -29.70 1.69
C GLY A 258 1.00 -28.36 1.05
N ASP A 259 1.95 -27.55 0.57
CA ASP A 259 1.65 -26.31 -0.14
C ASP A 259 1.13 -26.60 -1.56
N PRO A 260 0.18 -25.79 -2.08
CA PRO A 260 -0.33 -25.94 -3.43
C PRO A 260 0.70 -25.52 -4.49
N CYS A 261 0.74 -26.22 -5.61
CA CYS A 261 1.75 -26.03 -6.67
C CYS A 261 1.17 -26.14 -8.08
N GLY A 262 1.86 -25.57 -9.08
CA GLY A 262 1.68 -25.92 -10.50
C GLY A 262 0.82 -25.01 -11.39
N SER A 263 -0.04 -24.13 -10.86
CA SER A 263 -0.81 -23.16 -11.67
C SER A 263 -0.30 -21.72 -11.51
N ARG A 264 -0.65 -20.83 -12.44
CA ARG A 264 -0.14 -19.44 -12.50
C ARG A 264 -0.23 -18.74 -11.14
N GLY A 265 0.94 -18.31 -10.63
CA GLY A 265 1.06 -17.63 -9.34
C GLY A 265 1.32 -18.54 -8.14
N LEU A 266 1.41 -19.87 -8.33
CA LEU A 266 1.86 -20.80 -7.29
C LEU A 266 3.35 -21.08 -7.42
N LEU A 267 4.04 -21.13 -6.27
CA LEU A 267 5.46 -21.42 -6.20
C LEU A 267 5.75 -22.87 -6.66
N PRO A 268 6.91 -23.11 -7.29
CA PRO A 268 7.39 -24.48 -7.49
C PRO A 268 7.66 -25.15 -6.14
N CYS A 269 7.51 -26.46 -6.07
CA CYS A 269 7.87 -27.21 -4.86
C CYS A 269 9.37 -27.13 -4.60
N ARG A 270 9.79 -27.26 -3.33
CA ARG A 270 11.21 -27.38 -3.00
C ARG A 270 11.86 -28.51 -3.81
N PRO A 271 13.19 -28.46 -4.05
CA PRO A 271 13.87 -29.45 -4.90
C PRO A 271 13.76 -30.89 -4.39
N ASP A 272 13.51 -31.06 -3.11
CA ASP A 272 13.26 -32.34 -2.43
C ASP A 272 11.80 -32.81 -2.51
N LEU A 273 10.92 -32.05 -3.17
CA LEU A 273 9.48 -32.29 -3.24
C LEU A 273 8.97 -32.30 -4.69
N THR A 274 7.99 -33.16 -4.96
CA THR A 274 7.29 -33.26 -6.24
C THR A 274 5.90 -32.63 -6.14
N CYS A 275 5.49 -31.89 -7.17
CA CYS A 275 4.12 -31.39 -7.29
C CYS A 275 3.19 -32.54 -7.72
N VAL A 276 2.40 -33.09 -6.80
CA VAL A 276 1.51 -34.23 -7.05
C VAL A 276 0.07 -33.76 -7.25
N GLY A 277 -0.61 -34.31 -8.26
CA GLY A 277 -2.03 -34.08 -8.49
C GLY A 277 -2.37 -32.79 -9.26
N GLY A 278 -1.37 -31.98 -9.61
CA GLY A 278 -1.54 -30.80 -10.46
C GLY A 278 -1.77 -31.18 -11.92
N ARG A 279 -2.62 -30.42 -12.62
CA ARG A 279 -2.80 -30.54 -14.08
C ARG A 279 -2.50 -29.20 -14.74
N PRO A 280 -1.33 -29.04 -15.39
CA PRO A 280 -0.91 -27.78 -15.98
C PRO A 280 -1.88 -27.28 -17.05
N GLU A 281 -2.50 -28.22 -17.79
CA GLU A 281 -3.42 -27.93 -18.89
C GLU A 281 -4.78 -27.37 -18.43
N THR A 282 -5.15 -27.58 -17.17
CA THR A 282 -6.48 -27.22 -16.64
C THR A 282 -6.41 -26.25 -15.45
N ASP A 283 -5.24 -25.65 -15.18
CA ASP A 283 -4.99 -24.77 -14.02
C ASP A 283 -5.40 -25.38 -12.67
N ILE A 284 -5.43 -26.72 -12.56
CA ILE A 284 -5.76 -27.39 -11.30
C ILE A 284 -4.48 -27.45 -10.45
N PRO A 285 -4.46 -26.83 -9.26
CA PRO A 285 -3.30 -26.85 -8.40
C PRO A 285 -3.07 -28.27 -7.85
N GLY A 286 -1.81 -28.70 -7.87
CA GLY A 286 -1.34 -29.88 -7.16
C GLY A 286 -0.92 -29.54 -5.73
N VAL A 287 -0.29 -30.49 -5.05
CA VAL A 287 0.26 -30.32 -3.70
C VAL A 287 1.69 -30.84 -3.65
N CYS A 288 2.60 -30.11 -3.02
CA CYS A 288 3.98 -30.54 -2.84
C CYS A 288 4.08 -31.71 -1.86
N GLN A 289 4.67 -32.82 -2.31
CA GLN A 289 4.88 -34.04 -1.53
C GLN A 289 6.33 -34.52 -1.68
N PRO A 290 6.88 -35.26 -0.70
CA PRO A 290 8.21 -35.88 -0.83
C PRO A 290 8.29 -36.83 -2.02
#